data_AF-A0A7C2TPW7-F1
#
_entry.id   AF-A0A7C2TPW7-F1
#
_cell.length_a   1.000
_cell.length_b   1.000
_cell.length_c   1.000
_cell.angle_alpha   90.00
_cell.angle_beta   90.00
_cell.angle_gamma   90.00
#
_symmetry.space_group_name_H-M   'P 1'
#
loop_
_entity.id
_entity.type
_entity.pdbx_description
1 polymer ?
#
loop_
_entity_poly.entity_id
_entity_poly.type
_entity_poly.pdbx_seq_one_letter_code
_entity_poly.pdbx_strand_id
1 'polypeptide(L)'
;MPKWRPRWLHRRRESGNEMRGMRYTDYDALIPMVVEQTSRGERAYDIFSRLLKDNIIFIGTPIDDTVANLVIAQLLFLEAEDPDRDISLYINSPGGS
;
A
#
# COMPACT_ATOMS: atom_id res chain seq x y z
N MET A 1 -22.90 -19.65 55.71
CA MET A 1 -22.29 -19.23 54.41
C MET A 1 -21.28 -20.30 54.01
N PRO A 2 -21.32 -20.87 52.79
CA PRO A 2 -20.78 -20.15 51.63
C PRO A 2 -21.55 -20.35 50.29
N LYS A 3 -22.02 -19.21 49.78
CA LYS A 3 -21.85 -18.64 48.42
C LYS A 3 -21.73 -19.62 47.22
N TRP A 4 -22.83 -19.75 46.49
CA TRP A 4 -22.86 -20.14 45.08
C TRP A 4 -21.93 -19.22 44.26
N ARG A 5 -21.04 -19.78 43.42
CA ARG A 5 -20.21 -19.05 42.46
C ARG A 5 -20.68 -19.33 41.03
N PRO A 6 -21.14 -18.34 40.25
CA PRO A 6 -21.49 -18.55 38.84
C PRO A 6 -20.24 -18.82 37.99
N ARG A 7 -20.36 -19.81 37.09
CA ARG A 7 -19.32 -20.32 36.20
C ARG A 7 -19.08 -19.39 35.00
N TRP A 8 -18.78 -18.11 35.25
CA TRP A 8 -18.37 -17.12 34.24
C TRP A 8 -16.89 -16.79 34.38
N LEU A 9 -16.00 -17.73 34.05
CA LEU A 9 -14.56 -17.40 33.93
C LEU A 9 -13.76 -18.34 33.02
N HIS A 10 -14.36 -18.84 31.94
CA HIS A 10 -13.61 -19.32 30.78
C HIS A 10 -14.28 -18.86 29.48
N ARG A 11 -14.10 -17.58 29.18
CA ARG A 11 -14.13 -17.10 27.80
C ARG A 11 -12.94 -16.17 27.61
N ARG A 12 -11.74 -16.74 27.58
CA ARG A 12 -10.62 -16.09 26.91
C ARG A 12 -10.60 -16.62 25.48
N ARG A 13 -10.95 -15.74 24.55
CA ARG A 13 -10.63 -15.90 23.14
C ARG A 13 -9.14 -15.64 23.00
N GLU A 14 -8.37 -16.70 22.80
CA GLU A 14 -7.01 -16.69 22.26
C GLU A 14 -7.05 -17.89 21.28
N SER A 15 -6.90 -17.76 19.98
CA SER A 15 -5.78 -17.16 19.26
C SER A 15 -6.21 -16.75 17.84
N GLY A 16 -6.59 -15.48 17.67
CA GLY A 16 -6.56 -14.80 16.37
C GLY A 16 -5.29 -13.97 16.30
N ASN A 17 -4.11 -14.61 16.33
CA ASN A 17 -2.82 -13.91 16.33
C ASN A 17 -1.75 -14.70 15.56
N GLU A 18 -2.10 -15.23 14.40
CA GLU A 18 -1.13 -15.80 13.45
C GLU A 18 -0.71 -14.80 12.34
N MET A 19 -1.25 -13.58 12.34
CA MET A 19 -0.79 -12.52 11.43
C MET A 19 0.38 -11.68 11.97
N ARG A 20 1.03 -12.13 13.05
CA ARG A 20 2.18 -11.46 13.67
C ARG A 20 3.54 -11.90 13.08
N GLY A 21 3.53 -12.50 11.88
CA GLY A 21 4.72 -13.05 11.23
C GLY A 21 5.09 -12.41 9.89
N MET A 22 4.21 -11.64 9.24
CA MET A 22 4.58 -10.91 8.03
C MET A 22 5.24 -9.61 8.42
N ARG A 23 6.57 -9.58 8.37
CA ARG A 23 7.30 -8.31 8.39
C ARG A 23 6.87 -7.55 7.14
N TYR A 24 6.57 -6.26 7.25
CA TYR A 24 6.23 -5.40 6.11
C TYR A 24 7.24 -5.52 4.95
N THR A 25 8.50 -5.84 5.28
CA THR A 25 9.58 -6.12 4.33
C THR A 25 9.34 -7.30 3.38
N ASP A 26 8.47 -8.26 3.70
CA ASP A 26 8.12 -9.36 2.78
C ASP A 26 7.20 -8.90 1.63
N TYR A 27 6.40 -7.85 1.84
CA TYR A 27 5.61 -7.26 0.75
C TYR A 27 6.51 -6.51 -0.24
N ASP A 28 7.52 -5.78 0.24
CA ASP A 28 8.51 -5.13 -0.61
C ASP A 28 9.34 -6.16 -1.43
N ALA A 29 9.56 -7.36 -0.88
CA ALA A 29 10.26 -8.44 -1.58
C ALA A 29 9.46 -9.02 -2.76
N LEU A 30 8.15 -8.78 -2.83
CA LEU A 30 7.28 -9.25 -3.91
C LEU A 30 7.12 -8.22 -5.03
N ILE A 31 7.57 -6.97 -4.85
CA ILE A 31 7.44 -5.94 -5.87
C ILE A 31 8.55 -6.14 -6.92
N PRO A 32 8.21 -6.44 -8.18
CA PRO A 32 9.23 -6.67 -9.21
C PRO A 32 10.03 -5.41 -9.48
N MET A 33 11.34 -5.60 -9.68
CA MET A 33 12.24 -4.55 -10.15
C MET A 33 12.37 -4.59 -11.68
N VAL A 34 12.32 -3.43 -12.30
CA VAL A 34 12.47 -3.21 -13.74
C VAL A 34 13.76 -2.44 -13.99
N VAL A 35 14.58 -2.92 -14.93
CA VAL A 35 15.83 -2.26 -15.34
C VAL A 35 15.61 -1.55 -16.68
N GLU A 36 15.90 -0.24 -16.71
CA GLU A 36 15.85 0.59 -17.91
C GLU A 36 17.27 0.95 -18.35
N GLN A 37 17.56 0.73 -19.64
CA GLN A 37 18.82 1.15 -20.27
C GLN A 37 18.73 2.63 -20.63
N THR A 38 19.64 3.44 -20.09
CA THR A 38 19.77 4.86 -20.40
C THR A 38 21.11 5.14 -21.07
N SER A 39 21.25 6.31 -21.70
CA SER A 39 22.52 6.74 -22.29
C SER A 39 23.68 6.87 -21.28
N ARG A 40 23.38 6.87 -19.97
CA ARG A 40 24.36 6.93 -18.87
C ARG A 40 24.52 5.58 -18.14
N GLY A 41 23.92 4.50 -18.64
CA GLY A 41 23.95 3.16 -18.03
C GLY A 41 22.57 2.67 -17.60
N GLU A 42 22.53 1.71 -16.69
CA GLU A 42 21.31 1.07 -16.21
C GLU A 42 20.71 1.81 -15.02
N ARG A 43 19.38 1.96 -15.00
CA ARG A 43 18.64 2.43 -13.83
C ARG A 43 17.54 1.44 -13.47
N ALA A 44 17.54 1.00 -12.22
CA ALA A 44 16.52 0.10 -11.68
C ALA A 44 15.43 0.89 -10.98
N TYR A 45 14.18 0.47 -11.18
CA TYR A 45 12.98 1.02 -10.55
C TYR A 45 12.13 -0.15 -10.06
N ASP A 46 11.40 0.02 -8.97
CA ASP A 46 10.26 -0.86 -8.74
C ASP A 46 9.17 -0.59 -9.79
N ILE A 47 8.28 -1.56 -9.99
CA ILE A 47 7.25 -1.46 -11.02
C ILE A 47 6.35 -0.22 -10.87
N PHE A 48 6.05 0.23 -9.64
CA PHE A 48 5.19 1.40 -9.42
C PHE A 48 5.92 2.70 -9.73
N SER A 49 7.20 2.82 -9.35
CA SER A 49 8.05 3.94 -9.75
C SER A 49 8.19 4.04 -11.27
N ARG A 50 8.31 2.89 -11.96
CA ARG A 50 8.35 2.86 -13.43
C ARG A 50 7.02 3.34 -14.04
N LEU A 51 5.88 2.93 -13.48
CA LEU A 51 4.55 3.38 -13.93
C LEU A 51 4.32 4.87 -13.69
N LEU A 52 4.75 5.40 -12.54
CA LEU A 52 4.63 6.82 -12.22
C LEU A 52 5.37 7.69 -13.26
N LYS A 53 6.55 7.25 -13.73
CA LYS A 53 7.30 7.91 -14.81
C LYS A 53 6.53 7.99 -16.14
N ASP A 54 5.56 7.09 -16.36
CA ASP A 54 4.65 7.11 -17.51
C ASP A 54 3.32 7.82 -17.20
N ASN A 55 3.23 8.57 -16.10
CA ASN A 55 2.03 9.26 -15.61
C ASN A 55 0.88 8.31 -15.23
N ILE A 56 1.23 7.14 -14.70
CA ILE A 56 0.26 6.14 -14.24
C ILE A 56 0.29 6.06 -12.72
N ILE A 57 -0.85 6.32 -12.09
CA ILE A 57 -1.07 6.14 -10.65
C ILE A 57 -2.00 4.95 -10.42
N PHE A 58 -1.62 4.07 -9.49
CA PHE A 58 -2.41 2.89 -9.12
C PHE A 58 -2.87 2.97 -7.67
N ILE A 59 -4.18 2.80 -7.44
CA ILE A 59 -4.78 2.68 -6.12
C ILE A 59 -5.32 1.27 -5.96
N GLY A 60 -4.58 0.42 -5.26
CA GLY A 60 -4.90 -1.01 -5.06
C GLY A 60 -5.37 -1.38 -3.66
N THR A 61 -5.48 -0.40 -2.76
CA THR A 61 -5.75 -0.60 -1.33
C THR A 61 -6.98 0.19 -0.90
N PRO A 62 -7.57 -0.11 0.27
CA PRO A 62 -8.51 0.81 0.92
C PRO A 62 -7.90 2.22 1.02
N ILE A 63 -8.74 3.23 0.88
CA ILE A 63 -8.32 4.64 0.92
C ILE A 63 -8.47 5.13 2.36
N ASP A 64 -7.34 5.41 3.00
CA ASP A 64 -7.24 6.16 4.25
C ASP A 64 -6.48 7.47 4.02
N ASP A 65 -6.30 8.28 5.07
CA ASP A 65 -5.55 9.53 5.01
C ASP A 65 -4.12 9.35 4.45
N THR A 66 -3.48 8.19 4.69
CA THR A 66 -2.12 7.94 4.21
C THR A 66 -2.13 7.74 2.70
N VAL A 67 -3.00 6.86 2.20
CA VAL A 67 -3.15 6.59 0.76
C VAL A 67 -3.60 7.86 0.04
N ALA A 68 -4.54 8.61 0.59
CA ALA A 68 -5.00 9.88 0.02
C ALA A 68 -3.85 10.89 -0.12
N ASN A 69 -3.06 11.09 0.94
CA ASN A 69 -1.91 12.00 0.90
C ASN A 69 -0.83 11.56 -0.11
N LEU A 70 -0.58 10.24 -0.24
CA LEU A 70 0.36 9.71 -1.23
C LEU A 70 -0.13 9.97 -2.67
N VAL A 71 -1.41 9.74 -2.95
CA VAL A 71 -1.99 10.01 -4.27
C VAL A 71 -1.94 11.51 -4.59
N ILE A 72 -2.25 12.39 -3.63
CA ILE A 72 -2.13 13.84 -3.80
C ILE A 72 -0.68 14.23 -4.13
N ALA A 73 0.30 13.69 -3.40
CA ALA A 73 1.70 13.96 -3.66
C ALA A 73 2.14 13.51 -5.07
N GLN A 74 1.68 12.34 -5.53
CA GLN A 74 1.94 11.84 -6.87
C GLN A 74 1.29 12.73 -7.95
N LEU A 75 0.06 13.17 -7.76
CA LEU A 75 -0.63 14.08 -8.69
C LEU A 75 0.12 15.41 -8.82
N LEU A 76 0.50 16.04 -7.70
CA LEU A 76 1.24 17.30 -7.70
C LEU A 76 2.64 17.14 -8.31
N PHE A 77 3.29 15.99 -8.09
CA PHE A 77 4.57 15.68 -8.71
C PHE A 77 4.46 15.59 -10.23
N LEU A 78 3.46 14.89 -10.75
CA LEU A 78 3.25 14.75 -12.20
C LEU A 78 2.85 16.08 -12.86
N GLU A 79 1.95 16.84 -12.24
CA GLU A 79 1.56 18.18 -12.70
C GLU A 79 2.76 19.15 -12.77
N ALA A 80 3.69 19.07 -11.81
CA ALA A 80 4.89 19.90 -11.81
C ALA A 80 5.92 19.48 -12.89
N GLU A 81 5.96 18.21 -13.28
CA GLU A 81 6.87 17.71 -14.34
C GLU A 81 6.36 18.06 -15.74
N ASP A 82 5.07 17.85 -16.01
CA ASP A 82 4.46 18.12 -17.31
C ASP A 82 2.94 18.39 -17.15
N PRO A 83 2.52 19.66 -16.98
CA PRO A 83 1.13 20.01 -16.67
C PRO A 83 0.15 19.76 -17.82
N ASP A 84 0.66 19.60 -19.05
CA ASP A 84 -0.16 19.36 -20.25
C ASP A 84 -0.36 17.86 -20.52
N ARG A 85 0.32 16.98 -19.78
CA ARG A 85 0.27 15.53 -19.98
C ARG A 85 -0.81 14.89 -19.12
N ASP A 86 -1.64 14.07 -19.76
CA ASP A 86 -2.71 13.33 -19.08
C ASP A 86 -2.16 12.36 -18.03
N ILE A 87 -2.86 12.31 -16.89
CA ILE A 87 -2.59 11.36 -15.81
C ILE A 87 -3.60 10.22 -15.89
N SER A 88 -3.10 8.99 -15.97
CA SER A 88 -3.93 7.78 -15.96
C SER A 88 -4.05 7.23 -14.56
N LEU A 89 -5.26 7.29 -14.00
CA LEU A 89 -5.56 6.76 -12.67
C LEU A 89 -6.28 5.41 -12.76
N TYR A 90 -5.64 4.36 -12.26
CA TYR A 90 -6.20 3.01 -12.20
C TYR A 90 -6.61 2.69 -10.77
N ILE A 91 -7.91 2.43 -10.56
CA ILE A 91 -8.50 2.26 -9.23
C ILE A 91 -9.06 0.85 -9.10
N ASN A 92 -8.52 0.10 -8.14
CA ASN A 92 -9.07 -1.15 -7.63
C ASN A 92 -9.08 -1.08 -6.10
N SER A 93 -10.07 -0.34 -5.57
CA SER A 93 -10.20 -0.09 -4.14
C SER A 93 -11.60 -0.46 -3.65
N PRO A 94 -11.74 -1.06 -2.45
CA PRO A 94 -13.05 -1.29 -1.84
C PRO A 94 -13.69 0.00 -1.28
N GLY A 95 -13.07 1.16 -1.45
CA GLY A 95 -13.47 2.42 -0.83
C GLY A 95 -12.63 2.74 0.41
N GLY A 96 -13.13 3.64 1.25
CA GLY A 96 -12.35 4.24 2.32
C GLY A 96 -13.18 4.99 3.36
N SER A 97 -12.47 5.57 4.33
CA SER A 97 -13.00 6.36 5.46
C SER A 97 -12.42 7.75 5.46
#